data_AF-A0A7X9P9P5-F1
#
_entry.id   AF-A0A7X9P9P5-F1
#
_cell.length_a   1.000
_cell.length_b   1.000
_cell.length_c   1.000
_cell.angle_alpha   90.00
_cell.angle_beta   90.00
_cell.angle_gamma   90.00
#
_symmetry.space_group_name_H-M   'P 1'
#
loop_
_entity.id
_entity.type
_entity.pdbx_description
1 polymer ?
#
loop_
_entity_poly.entity_id
_entity_poly.type
_entity_poly.pdbx_seq_one_letter_code
_entity_poly.pdbx_strand_id
1 'polypeptide(L)'
;MPREQEMEEMEMAGGSSRGMWRWGHLALLVPALCGAIACDGDVERKVRLTITAQAEIPSQLDHILVQVTAARRDTAGFRICEPATREFWLASAADLPIHIDYFPGREYDAWVAFHVEFSSDDVLLSTEEWMGALSESGVSEWTISLDAACAATLDPCVAGERCVGGVCDPPEGIGPFDDPELIDTGVPCSPAGGGADAGP
;
A
#
# COMPACT_ATOMS: atom_id res chain seq x y z
N MET A 1 -15.76 -9.60 57.50
CA MET A 1 -14.66 -10.53 57.84
C MET A 1 -13.37 -9.99 57.24
N PRO A 2 -12.23 -10.08 57.95
CA PRO A 2 -10.96 -9.40 57.69
C PRO A 2 -10.20 -10.07 56.53
N ARG A 3 -9.42 -9.36 55.69
CA ARG A 3 -8.03 -8.85 55.86
C ARG A 3 -6.96 -9.96 55.90
N GLU A 4 -5.87 -9.69 55.17
CA GLU A 4 -4.49 -10.19 55.35
C GLU A 4 -4.09 -11.49 54.63
N GLN A 5 -3.42 -11.33 53.48
CA GLN A 5 -2.38 -12.24 53.01
C GLN A 5 -1.02 -11.58 53.31
N GLU A 6 -0.44 -11.92 54.45
CA GLU A 6 1.00 -11.80 54.74
C GLU A 6 1.65 -13.15 54.36
N MET A 7 2.76 -13.16 53.60
CA MET A 7 4.14 -13.25 54.13
C MET A 7 4.27 -14.48 55.05
N GLU A 8 5.06 -15.50 54.72
CA GLU A 8 6.51 -15.57 54.89
C GLU A 8 6.90 -17.01 54.50
N GLU A 9 7.94 -17.20 53.70
CA GLU A 9 9.25 -17.65 54.18
C GLU A 9 9.26 -19.12 54.62
N MET A 10 9.88 -19.96 53.80
CA MET A 10 10.60 -21.11 54.33
C MET A 10 11.83 -21.37 53.48
N GLU A 11 12.90 -20.64 53.81
CA GLU A 11 14.25 -21.16 53.72
C GLU A 11 14.33 -22.49 54.47
N MET A 12 14.87 -23.52 53.85
CA MET A 12 15.66 -24.51 54.59
C MET A 12 16.94 -24.82 53.81
N ALA A 13 17.99 -24.16 54.27
CA ALA A 13 19.36 -24.59 54.13
C ALA A 13 19.59 -25.92 54.86
N GLY A 14 20.36 -26.80 54.23
CA GLY A 14 20.84 -28.04 54.83
C GLY A 14 22.02 -28.60 54.04
N GLY A 15 23.22 -28.11 54.34
CA GLY A 15 24.45 -28.49 53.65
C GLY A 15 25.06 -29.81 54.12
N SER A 16 26.01 -30.35 53.33
CA SER A 16 27.20 -31.03 53.85
C SER A 16 28.24 -31.32 52.77
N SER A 17 29.35 -30.58 52.87
CA SER A 17 30.76 -30.98 52.77
C SER A 17 31.23 -32.11 51.81
N ARG A 18 32.19 -31.77 50.92
CA ARG A 18 33.61 -32.21 50.90
C ARG A 18 34.19 -32.26 49.47
N GLY A 19 35.29 -31.53 49.28
CA GLY A 19 36.50 -32.13 48.72
C GLY A 19 36.84 -31.90 47.24
N MET A 20 38.05 -31.36 47.05
CA MET A 20 39.00 -31.65 45.96
C MET A 20 38.78 -31.05 44.58
N TRP A 21 39.49 -29.94 44.38
CA TRP A 21 40.42 -29.71 43.26
C TRP A 21 40.60 -30.90 42.32
N ARG A 22 40.12 -30.76 41.08
CA ARG A 22 40.80 -31.21 39.86
C ARG A 22 40.45 -30.25 38.73
N TRP A 23 41.47 -29.54 38.28
CA TRP A 23 41.50 -28.90 36.97
C TRP A 23 41.45 -29.97 35.88
N GLY A 24 40.72 -29.68 34.80
CA GLY A 24 40.91 -30.37 33.52
C GLY A 24 39.64 -30.87 32.85
N HIS A 25 39.15 -30.05 31.92
CA HIS A 25 38.44 -30.41 30.69
C HIS A 25 37.01 -30.99 30.80
N LEU A 26 36.01 -30.11 30.66
CA LEU A 26 34.83 -30.23 29.77
C LEU A 26 33.75 -29.24 30.23
N ALA A 27 33.67 -28.10 29.55
CA ALA A 27 32.45 -27.28 29.50
C ALA A 27 32.21 -27.01 28.02
N LEU A 28 31.40 -27.87 27.39
CA LEU A 28 29.99 -27.62 27.14
C LEU A 28 29.82 -26.40 26.22
N LEU A 29 29.50 -26.74 24.97
CA LEU A 29 28.91 -25.87 23.96
C LEU A 29 27.87 -24.97 24.63
N VAL A 30 28.20 -23.68 24.76
CA VAL A 30 27.19 -22.65 24.97
C VAL A 30 26.49 -22.55 23.61
N PRO A 31 25.20 -22.94 23.46
CA PRO A 31 24.46 -22.42 22.35
C PRO A 31 24.41 -20.91 22.59
N ALA A 32 25.13 -20.17 21.75
CA ALA A 32 24.88 -18.75 21.62
C ALA A 32 23.40 -18.62 21.24
N LEU A 33 22.55 -18.37 22.23
CA LEU A 33 21.30 -17.65 22.00
C LEU A 33 21.74 -16.27 21.50
N CYS A 34 22.03 -16.18 20.21
CA CYS A 34 21.76 -14.96 19.47
C CYS A 34 20.26 -14.79 19.60
N GLY A 35 19.85 -14.04 20.62
CA GLY A 35 18.54 -13.43 20.62
C GLY A 35 18.40 -12.77 19.26
N ALA A 36 17.45 -13.26 18.47
CA ALA A 36 16.95 -12.53 17.34
C ALA A 36 16.38 -11.23 17.94
N ILE A 37 17.24 -10.22 18.05
CA ILE A 37 16.80 -8.84 17.96
C ILE A 37 16.18 -8.83 16.57
N ALA A 38 14.87 -9.03 16.52
CA ALA A 38 14.11 -8.60 15.38
C ALA A 38 14.52 -7.14 15.22
N CYS A 39 15.35 -6.86 14.22
CA CYS A 39 15.41 -5.54 13.66
C CYS A 39 13.95 -5.18 13.45
N ASP A 40 13.46 -4.24 14.25
CA ASP A 40 12.21 -3.54 13.98
C ASP A 40 12.52 -2.79 12.69
N GLY A 41 12.46 -3.56 11.59
CA GLY A 41 12.74 -3.08 10.27
C GLY A 41 11.61 -2.13 10.02
N ASP A 42 11.92 -0.85 10.09
CA ASP A 42 11.07 0.25 9.68
C ASP A 42 10.56 -0.10 8.28
N VAL A 43 9.42 -0.82 8.22
CA VAL A 43 8.90 -1.34 6.97
C VAL A 43 8.41 -0.11 6.25
N GLU A 44 9.19 0.31 5.26
CA GLU A 44 8.89 1.47 4.45
C GLU A 44 7.42 1.41 4.05
N ARG A 45 6.67 2.44 4.44
CA ARG A 45 5.25 2.60 4.13
C ARG A 45 5.09 2.51 2.62
N LYS A 46 4.26 1.57 2.18
CA LYS A 46 3.90 1.45 0.77
C LYS A 46 2.41 1.23 0.58
N VAL A 47 1.94 1.64 -0.58
CA VAL A 47 0.58 1.37 -1.02
C VAL A 47 0.65 0.49 -2.25
N ARG A 48 -0.04 -0.65 -2.20
CA ARG A 48 -0.16 -1.57 -3.33
C ARG A 48 -1.53 -1.39 -3.96
N LEU A 49 -1.55 -0.82 -5.15
CA LEU A 49 -2.73 -0.83 -6.01
C LEU A 49 -2.71 -2.10 -6.87
N THR A 50 -3.80 -2.86 -6.82
CA THR A 50 -4.06 -3.98 -7.72
C THR A 50 -5.15 -3.58 -8.68
N ILE A 51 -4.85 -3.55 -9.97
CA ILE A 51 -5.82 -3.28 -11.02
C ILE A 51 -6.24 -4.61 -11.62
N THR A 52 -7.53 -4.88 -11.57
CA THR A 52 -8.11 -6.15 -12.01
C THR A 52 -9.37 -5.92 -12.82
N ALA A 53 -10.02 -7.03 -13.13
CA ALA A 53 -11.01 -7.18 -14.15
C ALA A 53 -12.05 -8.21 -13.68
N GLN A 54 -13.35 -7.91 -13.80
CA GLN A 54 -14.37 -8.96 -13.60
C GLN A 54 -14.26 -10.02 -14.72
N ALA A 55 -14.65 -11.27 -14.45
CA ALA A 55 -14.31 -12.43 -15.29
C ALA A 55 -14.77 -12.40 -16.77
N GLU A 56 -15.58 -11.42 -17.16
CA GLU A 56 -16.14 -11.24 -18.50
C GLU A 56 -15.75 -9.87 -19.10
N ILE A 57 -14.46 -9.54 -19.08
CA ILE A 57 -13.97 -8.30 -19.72
C ILE A 57 -13.96 -8.47 -21.23
N PRO A 58 -14.38 -7.44 -21.98
CA PRO A 58 -14.26 -7.45 -23.43
C PRO A 58 -12.82 -7.73 -23.84
N SER A 59 -12.62 -8.48 -24.92
CA SER A 59 -11.34 -8.60 -25.64
C SER A 59 -10.76 -7.26 -26.13
N GLN A 60 -11.37 -6.15 -25.72
CA GLN A 60 -11.19 -4.81 -26.26
C GLN A 60 -10.47 -3.88 -25.27
N LEU A 61 -10.41 -4.20 -23.97
CA LEU A 61 -9.58 -3.43 -23.03
C LEU A 61 -8.10 -3.60 -23.42
N ASP A 62 -7.49 -2.51 -23.88
CA ASP A 62 -6.13 -2.51 -24.44
C ASP A 62 -5.22 -1.48 -23.78
N HIS A 63 -5.78 -0.55 -23.01
CA HIS A 63 -5.00 0.52 -22.39
C HIS A 63 -5.53 0.87 -20.99
N ILE A 64 -4.61 0.96 -20.03
CA ILE A 64 -4.88 1.46 -18.68
C ILE A 64 -3.90 2.59 -18.37
N LEU A 65 -4.42 3.76 -18.03
CA LEU A 65 -3.63 4.88 -17.54
C LEU A 65 -3.84 5.02 -16.03
N VAL A 66 -2.75 5.15 -15.29
CA VAL A 66 -2.77 5.32 -13.84
C VAL A 66 -2.06 6.61 -13.49
N GLN A 67 -2.75 7.51 -12.80
CA GLN A 67 -2.16 8.65 -12.14
C GLN A 67 -2.12 8.42 -10.64
N VAL A 68 -1.02 8.83 -10.00
CA VAL A 68 -0.89 8.80 -8.55
C VAL A 68 -0.48 10.18 -8.04
N THR A 69 -1.12 10.61 -6.96
CA THR A 69 -0.63 11.72 -6.15
C THR A 69 -0.66 11.38 -4.66
N ALA A 70 0.11 12.11 -3.86
CA ALA A 70 0.10 11.99 -2.41
C ALA A 70 0.16 13.37 -1.77
N ALA A 71 -0.39 13.45 -0.56
CA ALA A 71 -0.51 14.69 0.17
C ALA A 71 0.35 14.69 1.42
N ARG A 72 0.87 15.88 1.70
CA ARG A 72 1.46 16.26 2.98
C ARG A 72 0.59 17.31 3.66
N ARG A 73 0.61 17.33 4.98
CA ARG A 73 0.01 18.43 5.73
C ARG A 73 0.88 19.68 5.60
N ASP A 74 0.23 20.83 5.47
CA ASP A 74 0.87 22.14 5.52
C ASP A 74 0.06 23.09 6.42
N THR A 75 0.62 24.25 6.74
CA THR A 75 0.03 25.28 7.59
C THR A 75 -1.35 25.77 7.13
N ALA A 76 -1.63 25.68 5.83
CA ALA A 76 -2.91 26.07 5.21
C ALA A 76 -3.87 24.90 4.93
N GLY A 77 -3.47 23.65 5.20
CA GLY A 77 -4.25 22.46 4.86
C GLY A 77 -3.38 21.33 4.32
N PHE A 78 -3.48 21.06 3.02
CA PHE A 78 -2.70 20.03 2.34
C PHE A 78 -1.97 20.61 1.13
N ARG A 79 -0.85 19.97 0.80
CA ARG A 79 -0.12 20.16 -0.45
C ARG A 79 0.12 18.79 -1.06
N ILE A 80 0.03 18.67 -2.37
CA ILE A 80 0.13 17.40 -3.09
C ILE A 80 1.31 17.42 -4.04
N CYS A 81 2.02 16.31 -4.19
CA CYS A 81 3.08 16.21 -5.19
C CYS A 81 2.48 16.26 -6.61
N GLU A 82 3.28 16.65 -7.59
CA GLU A 82 2.85 16.65 -9.00
C GLU A 82 2.47 15.22 -9.43
N PRO A 83 1.24 15.01 -9.94
CA PRO A 83 0.78 13.67 -10.29
C PRO A 83 1.73 12.94 -11.22
N ALA A 84 2.11 11.72 -10.85
CA ALA A 84 2.90 10.84 -11.71
C ALA A 84 1.96 9.96 -12.53
N THR A 85 2.19 9.87 -13.84
CA THR A 85 1.38 9.06 -14.76
C THR A 85 2.15 7.83 -15.22
N ARG A 86 1.46 6.69 -15.31
CA ARG A 86 1.98 5.45 -15.88
C ARG A 86 0.92 4.79 -16.76
N GLU A 87 1.33 4.39 -17.95
CA GLU A 87 0.48 3.73 -18.94
C GLU A 87 0.81 2.24 -19.02
N PHE A 88 -0.21 1.43 -19.27
CA PHE A 88 -0.13 -0.01 -19.43
C PHE A 88 -0.92 -0.42 -20.66
N TRP A 89 -0.24 -1.01 -21.64
CA TRP A 89 -0.87 -1.56 -22.84
C TRP A 89 -1.09 -3.07 -22.65
N LEU A 90 -2.33 -3.50 -22.81
CA LEU A 90 -2.73 -4.90 -22.64
C LEU A 90 -2.82 -5.58 -24.01
N ALA A 91 -2.20 -6.74 -24.13
CA ALA A 91 -2.39 -7.63 -25.27
C ALA A 91 -3.56 -8.60 -25.03
N SER A 92 -3.88 -8.90 -23.77
CA SER A 92 -4.98 -9.78 -23.39
C SER A 92 -5.39 -9.62 -21.92
N ALA A 93 -6.51 -10.23 -21.55
CA ALA A 93 -6.94 -10.32 -20.16
C ALA A 93 -5.93 -11.04 -19.23
N ALA A 94 -4.96 -11.79 -19.77
CA ALA A 94 -3.91 -12.44 -18.99
C ALA A 94 -2.84 -11.46 -18.47
N ASP A 95 -2.79 -10.23 -18.99
CA ASP A 95 -1.90 -9.16 -18.50
C ASP A 95 -2.43 -8.54 -17.18
N LEU A 96 -3.62 -8.97 -16.73
CA LEU A 96 -4.20 -8.61 -15.45
C LEU A 96 -4.10 -9.79 -14.45
N PRO A 97 -3.94 -9.52 -13.15
CA PRO A 97 -3.94 -8.20 -12.53
C PRO A 97 -2.60 -7.46 -12.66
N ILE A 98 -2.66 -6.12 -12.76
CA ILE A 98 -1.48 -5.26 -12.65
C ILE A 98 -1.27 -4.89 -11.18
N HIS A 99 -0.04 -5.03 -10.68
CA HIS A 99 0.34 -4.61 -9.33
C HIS A 99 1.26 -3.40 -9.37
N ILE A 100 0.89 -2.35 -8.64
CA ILE A 100 1.64 -1.10 -8.55
C ILE A 100 1.96 -0.86 -7.08
N ASP A 101 3.25 -0.92 -6.74
CA ASP A 101 3.75 -0.52 -5.42
C ASP A 101 4.16 0.97 -5.47
N TYR A 102 3.50 1.79 -4.69
CA TYR A 102 3.79 3.22 -4.53
C TYR A 102 4.39 3.52 -3.16
N PHE A 103 5.43 4.34 -3.16
CA PHE A 103 6.17 4.76 -1.98
C PHE A 103 6.09 6.30 -1.87
N PRO A 104 5.18 6.85 -1.05
CA PRO A 104 4.96 8.29 -0.95
C PRO A 104 6.16 9.07 -0.39
N GLY A 105 7.15 8.37 0.17
CA GLY A 105 8.25 8.98 0.91
C GLY A 105 7.78 9.52 2.27
N ARG A 106 8.72 10.15 2.99
CA ARG A 106 8.47 10.64 4.36
C ARG A 106 7.74 11.98 4.41
N GLU A 107 7.78 12.74 3.32
CA GLU A 107 7.22 14.10 3.28
C GLU A 107 5.71 14.07 3.02
N TYR A 108 5.23 13.15 2.18
CA TYR A 108 3.81 13.00 1.81
C TYR A 108 3.12 11.94 2.68
N ASP A 109 2.82 12.33 3.92
CA ASP A 109 2.42 11.41 4.98
C ASP A 109 0.91 11.35 5.26
N ALA A 110 0.09 12.17 4.60
CA ALA A 110 -1.31 12.33 4.94
C ALA A 110 -2.21 11.30 4.24
N TRP A 111 -2.25 11.33 2.92
CA TRP A 111 -3.09 10.46 2.09
C TRP A 111 -2.46 10.27 0.72
N VAL A 112 -2.91 9.24 0.01
CA VAL A 112 -2.59 8.96 -1.39
C VAL A 112 -3.89 8.92 -2.19
N ALA A 113 -3.82 9.33 -3.46
CA ALA A 113 -4.91 9.15 -4.41
C ALA A 113 -4.39 8.48 -5.69
N PHE A 114 -5.22 7.60 -6.25
CA PHE A 114 -5.03 7.00 -7.57
C PHE A 114 -6.22 7.37 -8.45
N HIS A 115 -5.94 7.73 -9.68
CA HIS A 115 -6.91 7.88 -10.76
C HIS A 115 -6.55 6.85 -11.83
N VAL A 116 -7.51 6.01 -12.20
CA VAL A 116 -7.31 4.91 -13.15
C VAL A 116 -8.31 5.06 -14.28
N GLU A 117 -7.80 5.17 -15.50
CA GLU A 117 -8.59 5.20 -16.72
C GLU A 117 -8.45 3.87 -17.45
N PHE A 118 -9.58 3.28 -17.81
CA PHE A 118 -9.66 2.07 -18.62
C PHE A 118 -10.10 2.47 -20.02
N SER A 119 -9.32 2.13 -21.05
CA SER A 119 -9.62 2.48 -22.43
C SER A 119 -9.54 1.29 -23.39
N SER A 120 -10.23 1.42 -24.52
CA SER A 120 -10.28 0.45 -25.61
C SER A 120 -10.27 1.19 -26.94
N ASP A 121 -9.31 0.92 -27.83
CA ASP A 121 -9.20 1.58 -29.13
C ASP A 121 -9.31 3.13 -29.03
N ASP A 122 -8.61 3.72 -28.06
CA ASP A 122 -8.65 5.15 -27.68
C ASP A 122 -9.99 5.68 -27.13
N VAL A 123 -10.94 4.80 -26.82
CA VAL A 123 -12.21 5.12 -26.17
C VAL A 123 -12.12 4.87 -24.66
N LEU A 124 -12.32 5.90 -23.85
CA LEU A 124 -12.39 5.80 -22.39
C LEU A 124 -13.64 5.00 -21.98
N LEU A 125 -13.46 3.83 -21.39
CA LEU A 125 -14.55 2.97 -20.92
C LEU A 125 -15.01 3.32 -19.51
N SER A 126 -14.06 3.59 -18.61
CA SER A 126 -14.35 3.93 -17.22
C SER A 126 -13.20 4.70 -16.59
N THR A 127 -13.54 5.55 -15.64
CA THR A 127 -12.61 6.23 -14.74
C THR A 127 -12.89 5.78 -13.32
N GLU A 128 -11.86 5.39 -12.59
CA GLU A 128 -11.95 5.00 -11.19
C GLU A 128 -10.97 5.82 -10.36
N GLU A 129 -11.50 6.59 -9.41
CA GLU A 129 -10.68 7.31 -8.43
C GLU A 129 -10.78 6.64 -7.06
N TRP A 130 -9.64 6.54 -6.39
CA TRP A 130 -9.56 6.17 -5.00
C TRP A 130 -8.64 7.11 -4.23
N MET A 131 -9.06 7.47 -3.02
CA MET A 131 -8.25 8.21 -2.07
C MET A 131 -8.27 7.48 -0.73
N GLY A 132 -7.09 7.34 -0.12
CA GLY A 132 -6.93 6.66 1.16
C GLY A 132 -5.93 7.34 2.06
N ALA A 133 -6.24 7.38 3.36
CA ALA A 133 -5.26 7.72 4.37
C ALA A 133 -4.13 6.69 4.37
N LEU A 134 -2.90 7.16 4.54
CA LEU A 134 -1.74 6.28 4.56
C LEU A 134 -1.61 5.62 5.96
N SER A 135 -1.28 4.32 6.01
CA SER A 135 -1.03 3.58 7.27
C SER A 135 0.33 3.92 7.85
N GLU A 136 0.48 4.20 9.16
CA GLU A 136 1.76 4.64 9.76
C GLU A 136 2.98 3.78 9.40
N SER A 137 2.78 2.48 9.19
CA SER A 137 3.79 1.55 8.68
C SER A 137 3.17 0.43 7.85
N GLY A 138 4.01 -0.30 7.11
CA GLY A 138 3.61 -1.50 6.38
C GLY A 138 2.97 -1.24 5.01
N VAL A 139 2.10 -2.17 4.60
CA VAL A 139 1.48 -2.19 3.27
C VAL A 139 -0.01 -1.90 3.39
N SER A 140 -0.46 -0.83 2.75
CA SER A 140 -1.88 -0.62 2.47
C SER A 140 -2.21 -1.22 1.12
N GLU A 141 -3.12 -2.19 1.06
CA GLU A 141 -3.52 -2.82 -0.20
C GLU A 141 -4.89 -2.28 -0.64
N TRP A 142 -5.00 -1.98 -1.93
CA TRP A 142 -6.23 -1.56 -2.56
C TRP A 142 -6.42 -2.27 -3.89
N THR A 143 -7.67 -2.55 -4.25
CA THR A 143 -8.01 -3.18 -5.52
C THR A 143 -9.03 -2.32 -6.26
N ILE A 144 -8.72 -1.96 -7.49
CA ILE A 144 -9.66 -1.36 -8.44
C ILE A 144 -9.97 -2.42 -9.48
N SER A 145 -11.25 -2.67 -9.73
CA SER A 145 -11.70 -3.61 -10.75
C SER A 145 -12.52 -2.86 -11.78
N LEU A 146 -12.23 -3.07 -13.07
CA LEU A 146 -13.15 -2.66 -14.12
C LEU A 146 -14.46 -3.43 -13.96
N ASP A 147 -15.56 -2.70 -13.87
CA ASP A 147 -16.91 -3.26 -13.78
C ASP A 147 -17.37 -3.81 -15.14
N ALA A 148 -17.96 -5.01 -15.14
CA ALA A 148 -18.36 -5.68 -16.37
C ALA A 148 -19.46 -4.92 -17.12
N ALA A 149 -20.40 -4.28 -16.42
CA ALA A 149 -21.45 -3.50 -17.06
C ALA A 149 -20.89 -2.22 -17.68
N CYS A 150 -19.90 -1.60 -17.04
CA CYS A 150 -19.17 -0.47 -17.60
C CYS A 150 -18.35 -0.85 -18.83
N ALA A 151 -17.68 -1.99 -18.80
CA ALA A 151 -16.93 -2.47 -19.97
C ALA A 151 -17.84 -2.84 -21.15
N ALA A 152 -19.11 -3.18 -20.89
CA ALA A 152 -20.09 -3.54 -21.92
C ALA A 152 -20.91 -2.34 -22.46
N THR A 153 -20.70 -1.12 -21.96
CA THR A 153 -21.45 0.05 -22.42
C THR A 153 -21.06 0.40 -23.86
N LEU A 154 -22.06 0.75 -24.69
CA LEU A 154 -21.83 1.27 -26.04
C LEU A 154 -21.58 2.77 -26.04
N ASP A 155 -22.08 3.46 -25.02
CA ASP A 155 -21.90 4.89 -24.81
C ASP A 155 -20.98 5.08 -23.60
N PRO A 156 -19.68 5.37 -23.83
CA PRO A 156 -18.73 5.60 -22.75
C PRO A 156 -19.09 6.85 -21.95
N CYS A 157 -18.72 6.88 -20.68
CA CYS A 157 -18.85 8.08 -19.85
C CYS A 157 -17.94 9.19 -20.37
N VAL A 158 -18.34 10.45 -20.18
CA VAL A 158 -17.47 11.56 -20.57
C VAL A 158 -16.30 11.68 -19.58
N ALA A 159 -15.21 12.32 -20.01
CA ALA A 159 -14.04 12.53 -19.16
C ALA A 159 -14.43 13.17 -17.82
N GLY A 160 -13.96 12.57 -16.72
CA GLY A 160 -14.26 12.98 -15.34
C GLY A 160 -15.50 12.32 -14.72
N GLU A 161 -16.36 11.66 -15.51
CA GLU A 161 -17.44 10.81 -14.96
C GLU A 161 -16.94 9.42 -14.61
N ARG A 162 -17.49 8.85 -13.54
CA ARG A 162 -17.24 7.47 -13.12
C ARG A 162 -18.35 6.58 -13.65
N CYS A 163 -18.01 5.41 -14.20
CA CYS A 163 -19.01 4.42 -14.51
C CYS A 163 -19.24 3.48 -13.30
N VAL A 164 -20.48 3.37 -12.83
CA VAL A 164 -20.88 2.44 -11.78
C VAL A 164 -22.05 1.59 -12.26
N GLY A 165 -21.82 0.28 -12.44
CA GLY A 165 -22.88 -0.64 -12.88
C GLY A 165 -23.48 -0.29 -14.25
N GLY A 166 -22.69 0.30 -15.15
CA GLY A 166 -23.12 0.76 -16.47
C GLY A 166 -23.82 2.13 -16.49
N VAL A 167 -23.78 2.88 -15.39
CA VAL A 167 -24.34 4.23 -15.30
C VAL A 167 -23.20 5.23 -15.07
N CYS A 168 -23.20 6.34 -15.80
CA CYS A 168 -22.24 7.41 -15.63
C CYS A 168 -22.67 8.34 -14.50
N ASP A 169 -21.87 8.37 -13.44
CA ASP A 169 -22.02 9.26 -12.29
C ASP A 169 -21.04 10.44 -12.43
N PRO A 170 -21.52 11.69 -12.28
CA PRO A 170 -20.65 12.86 -12.32
C PRO A 170 -19.70 12.87 -11.11
N PRO A 171 -18.53 13.53 -11.25
CA PRO A 171 -17.57 13.62 -10.15
C PRO A 171 -18.16 14.39 -8.97
N GLU A 172 -17.91 13.92 -7.75
CA GLU A 172 -18.30 14.60 -6.52
C GLU A 172 -17.33 15.75 -6.19
N GLY A 173 -17.36 16.82 -6.98
CA GLY A 173 -16.56 18.04 -6.75
C GLY A 173 -15.21 18.06 -7.48
N ILE A 174 -14.34 19.00 -7.06
CA ILE A 174 -12.97 19.12 -7.60
C ILE A 174 -12.11 18.10 -6.88
N GLY A 175 -11.64 17.09 -7.60
CA GLY A 175 -10.76 16.04 -7.08
C GLY A 175 -9.34 16.55 -6.82
N PRO A 176 -8.50 15.76 -6.13
CA PRO A 176 -7.10 16.11 -5.88
C PRO A 176 -6.30 16.30 -7.17
N PHE A 177 -6.72 15.69 -8.28
CA PHE A 177 -6.07 15.81 -9.58
C PHE A 177 -6.44 17.11 -10.34
N ASP A 178 -7.54 17.77 -9.95
CA ASP A 178 -8.14 18.89 -10.67
C ASP A 178 -7.87 20.26 -10.03
N ASP A 179 -7.29 20.29 -8.82
CA ASP A 179 -6.99 21.52 -8.09
C ASP A 179 -5.50 21.91 -8.19
N PRO A 180 -5.10 22.80 -9.12
CA PRO A 180 -3.71 23.22 -9.27
C PRO A 180 -3.20 24.02 -8.07
N GLU A 181 -4.07 24.58 -7.22
CA GLU A 181 -3.63 25.34 -6.04
C GLU A 181 -3.07 24.44 -4.94
N LEU A 182 -3.42 23.14 -4.95
CA LEU A 182 -2.89 22.15 -4.02
C LEU A 182 -1.51 21.62 -4.42
N ILE A 183 -1.11 21.76 -5.69
CA ILE A 183 0.09 21.13 -6.25
C ILE A 183 1.38 21.83 -5.76
N ASP A 184 2.32 21.04 -5.24
CA ASP A 184 3.72 21.41 -5.02
C ASP A 184 4.48 21.37 -6.35
N THR A 185 4.34 22.44 -7.13
CA THR A 185 5.01 22.58 -8.43
C THR A 185 6.53 22.36 -8.32
N GLY A 186 7.07 21.54 -9.21
CA GLY A 186 8.46 21.10 -9.24
C GLY A 186 8.79 19.92 -8.34
N VAL A 187 7.81 19.34 -7.64
CA VAL A 187 7.99 18.17 -6.76
C VAL A 187 7.20 16.99 -7.32
N PRO A 188 7.79 16.15 -8.20
CA PRO A 188 7.09 15.01 -8.76
C PRO A 188 6.78 13.98 -7.67
N CYS A 189 5.59 13.39 -7.73
CA CYS A 189 5.33 12.18 -6.96
C CYS A 189 6.30 11.09 -7.41
N SER A 190 6.84 10.31 -6.47
CA SER A 190 7.67 9.14 -6.80
C SER A 190 6.93 8.30 -7.84
N PRO A 191 7.60 7.83 -8.90
CA PRO A 191 6.92 7.07 -9.94
C PRO A 191 6.21 5.85 -9.32
N ALA A 192 4.98 5.62 -9.77
CA ALA A 192 4.21 4.45 -9.37
C ALA A 192 4.92 3.19 -9.88
N GLY A 193 5.55 2.44 -8.97
CA GLY A 193 6.36 1.27 -9.28
C GLY A 193 7.84 1.59 -9.47
N GLY A 194 8.69 0.74 -8.88
CA GLY A 194 10.13 0.73 -9.08
C GLY A 194 10.51 0.69 -10.57
N GLY A 195 11.77 1.05 -10.85
CA GLY A 195 12.32 1.25 -12.19
C GLY A 195 11.99 0.14 -13.20
N ALA A 196 12.26 0.46 -14.47
CA ALA A 196 11.90 -0.25 -15.71
C ALA A 196 12.12 -1.77 -15.83
N ASP A 197 12.43 -2.47 -14.75
CA ASP A 197 12.59 -3.92 -14.65
C ASP A 197 11.34 -4.66 -14.12
N ALA A 198 10.24 -3.95 -13.84
CA ALA A 198 8.93 -4.59 -13.68
C ALA A 198 8.35 -4.96 -15.05
N GLY A 199 9.02 -5.90 -15.73
CA GLY A 199 8.44 -6.72 -16.79
C GLY A 199 7.47 -7.76 -16.20
N PRO A 200 6.68 -8.43 -17.06
CA PRO A 200 5.46 -9.16 -16.71
C PRO A 200 5.62 -10.20 -15.61
#